data_AF-A0A1L5KX26-F1
#
_entry.id   AF-A0A1L5KX26-F1
#
_cell.length_a   1.000
_cell.length_b   1.000
_cell.length_c   1.000
_cell.angle_alpha   90.00
_cell.angle_beta   90.00
_cell.angle_gamma   90.00
#
_symmetry.space_group_name_H-M   'P 1'
#
loop_
_entity.id
_entity.type
_entity.pdbx_description
1 polymer ?
#
loop_
_entity_poly.entity_id
_entity_poly.type
_entity_poly.pdbx_seq_one_letter_code
_entity_poly.pdbx_strand_id
1 'polypeptide(L)' 'RAIDKDFPIIATGGPTEDTIKEVIEAGANAVTFTPPTSAEIFKGMMENYREQMKK' A
#
# COMPACT_ATOMS: atom_id res chain seq x y z
N ARG A 1 4.43 6.10 30.18
CA ARG A 1 5.72 5.51 29.74
C ARG A 1 6.05 6.17 28.41
N ALA A 2 7.19 6.88 28.31
CA ALA A 2 7.62 7.45 27.04
C ALA A 2 8.25 6.35 26.18
N ILE A 3 8.03 6.39 24.87
CA ILE A 3 8.73 5.54 23.90
C ILE A 3 10.02 6.27 23.53
N ASP A 4 11.14 5.55 23.51
CA ASP A 4 12.44 6.10 23.12
C ASP A 4 12.42 6.52 21.63
N LYS A 5 13.09 7.61 21.28
CA LYS A 5 13.12 8.14 19.91
C LYS A 5 13.74 7.15 18.91
N ASP A 6 14.67 6.32 19.39
CA ASP A 6 15.35 5.32 18.56
C ASP A 6 14.66 3.95 18.58
N PHE A 7 13.49 3.85 19.22
CA PHE A 7 12.71 2.62 19.23
C PHE A 7 12.09 2.36 17.83
N PRO A 8 12.43 1.26 17.15
CA PRO A 8 11.91 1.00 15.81
C PRO A 8 10.41 0.67 15.85
N ILE A 9 9.64 1.34 14.99
CA ILE A 9 8.20 1.17 14.83
C ILE A 9 7.91 0.52 13.49
N ILE A 10 7.17 -0.59 13.52
CA ILE A 10 6.62 -1.24 12.32
C ILE A 10 5.10 -1.07 12.36
N ALA A 11 4.51 -0.60 11.28
CA ALA A 11 3.07 -0.38 11.17
C ALA A 11 2.48 -0.97 9.88
N THR A 12 1.22 -1.35 9.93
CA THR A 12 0.48 -1.84 8.74
C THR A 12 -0.04 -0.64 7.96
N GLY A 13 0.41 -0.45 6.73
CA GLY A 13 0.02 0.68 5.88
C GLY A 13 -1.29 0.52 5.14
N GLY A 14 -2.13 -0.46 5.48
CA GLY A 14 -3.37 -0.75 4.74
C GLY A 14 -3.15 -1.12 3.27
N PRO A 15 -4.23 -1.24 2.47
CA PRO A 15 -4.14 -1.61 1.05
C PRO A 15 -4.00 -0.41 0.10
N THR A 16 -4.12 0.83 0.58
CA THR A 16 -4.07 2.03 -0.28
C THR A 16 -2.81 2.85 -0.06
N GLU A 17 -2.45 3.64 -1.06
CA GLU A 17 -1.29 4.53 -0.97
C GLU A 17 -1.46 5.58 0.14
N ASP A 18 -2.68 6.07 0.35
CA ASP A 18 -2.98 7.05 1.39
C ASP A 18 -2.75 6.47 2.79
N THR A 19 -3.19 5.24 3.04
CA THR A 19 -2.97 4.58 4.35
C THR A 19 -1.48 4.29 4.59
N ILE A 20 -0.70 4.04 3.52
CA ILE A 20 0.76 3.89 3.62
C ILE A 20 1.41 5.22 4.01
N LYS A 21 0.98 6.33 3.41
CA LYS A 21 1.48 7.67 3.72
C LYS A 21 1.18 8.06 5.17
N GLU A 22 -0.04 7.82 5.63
CA GLU A 22 -0.46 8.11 7.01
C GLU A 22 0.45 7.44 8.05
N VAL A 23 0.82 6.16 7.85
CA VAL A 23 1.68 5.46 8.81
C VAL A 23 3.15 5.91 8.75
N ILE A 24 3.63 6.35 7.59
CA ILE A 24 4.97 6.95 7.44
C ILE A 24 5.01 8.29 8.20
N GLU A 25 3.99 9.13 8.01
CA GLU A 25 3.87 10.43 8.69
C GLU A 25 3.71 10.28 10.20
N ALA A 26 3.07 9.19 10.66
CA ALA A 26 2.98 8.84 12.07
C ALA A 26 4.31 8.38 12.70
N GLY A 27 5.36 8.19 11.89
CA GLY A 27 6.71 7.86 12.35
C GLY A 27 7.08 6.37 12.28
N ALA A 28 6.41 5.57 11.45
CA ALA A 28 6.81 4.20 11.21
C ALA A 28 8.16 4.14 10.46
N ASN A 29 9.11 3.35 10.98
CA ASN A 29 10.38 3.09 10.31
C ASN A 29 10.26 2.04 9.20
N ALA A 30 9.28 1.15 9.31
CA ALA A 30 8.95 0.15 8.31
C ALA A 30 7.43 -0.03 8.19
N VAL A 31 6.97 -0.31 6.97
CA VAL A 31 5.55 -0.49 6.66
C VAL A 31 5.33 -1.89 6.10
N THR A 32 4.34 -2.59 6.63
CA THR A 32 3.83 -3.84 6.04
C THR A 32 2.57 -3.53 5.24
N PHE A 33 2.54 -3.93 3.97
CA PHE A 33 1.35 -3.80 3.13
C PHE A 33 0.97 -5.17 2.57
N THR A 34 -0.32 -5.36 2.30
CA THR A 34 -0.81 -6.53 1.60
C THR A 34 -0.88 -6.19 0.11
N PRO A 35 -0.18 -6.91 -0.77
CA PRO A 35 -0.27 -6.65 -2.20
C PRO A 35 -1.68 -6.96 -2.72
N PRO A 36 -2.08 -6.38 -3.87
CA PRO A 36 -3.35 -6.72 -4.50
C PRO A 36 -3.41 -8.21 -4.85
N THR A 37 -4.61 -8.77 -4.80
CA THR A 37 -4.87 -10.15 -5.17
C THR A 37 -4.65 -10.38 -6.66
N SER A 38 -4.38 -11.63 -7.06
CA SER A 38 -4.26 -11.99 -8.48
C SER A 38 -5.49 -11.56 -9.28
N ALA A 39 -6.71 -11.67 -8.71
CA ALA A 39 -7.94 -11.28 -9.37
C ALA A 39 -7.99 -9.77 -9.70
N GLU A 40 -7.53 -8.92 -8.79
CA GLU A 40 -7.45 -7.47 -8.99
C GLU A 40 -6.44 -7.10 -10.08
N ILE A 41 -5.28 -7.78 -10.10
CA ILE A 41 -4.25 -7.61 -11.14
C ILE A 41 -4.82 -8.01 -12.51
N PHE A 42 -5.48 -9.17 -12.60
CA PHE A 42 -6.09 -9.63 -13.85
C PHE A 42 -7.20 -8.71 -14.34
N LYS A 43 -8.02 -8.18 -13.43
CA LYS A 43 -9.05 -7.20 -13.77
C LYS A 43 -8.45 -5.97 -14.47
N GLY A 44 -7.42 -5.37 -13.88
CA GLY A 44 -6.75 -4.19 -14.46
C GLY A 44 -6.09 -4.49 -15.82
N MET A 45 -5.48 -5.65 -15.98
CA MET A 45 -4.93 -6.09 -17.27
C MET A 45 -6.02 -6.16 -18.36
N MET A 46 -7.17 -6.73 -18.05
CA MET A 46 -8.28 -6.87 -18.99
C MET A 46 -8.97 -5.54 -19.32
N GLU A 47 -9.02 -4.62 -18.36
CA GLU A 47 -9.47 -3.24 -18.59
C GLU A 47 -8.56 -2.53 -19.60
N ASN A 48 -7.25 -2.55 -19.37
CA ASN A 48 -6.25 -1.99 -20.30
C ASN A 48 -6.36 -2.60 -21.70
N TYR A 49 -6.54 -3.92 -21.80
CA TYR A 49 -6.73 -4.60 -23.09
C TYR A 49 -7.98 -4.10 -23.83
N ARG A 50 -9.12 -3.98 -23.13
CA ARG A 50 -10.36 -3.47 -23.73
C ARG A 50 -10.25 -2.01 -24.17
N GLU A 51 -9.52 -1.17 -23.43
CA GLU A 51 -9.28 0.22 -23.81
C GLU A 51 -8.43 0.33 -25.08
N GLN A 52 -7.39 -0.50 -25.21
CA GLN A 52 -6.56 -0.54 -26.41
C GLN A 52 -7.35 -0.94 -27.66
N MET A 53 -8.31 -1.85 -27.53
CA MET A 53 -9.17 -2.30 -28.64
C MET A 53 -10.22 -1.26 -29.09
N LYS A 54 -10.48 -0.22 -28.28
CA LYS A 54 -11.40 0.88 -28.64
C LYS A 54 -10.71 2.02 -29.40
N LYS A 55 -9.38 1.97 -29.50
CA LYS A 55 -8.51 2.99 -30.09
C LYS A 55 -8.19 2.64 -31.53
#